data_AF-A0A9D7QGN7-F1
#
_entry.id   AF-A0A9D7QGN7-F1
#
_cell.length_a   1.000
_cell.length_b   1.000
_cell.length_c   1.000
_cell.angle_alpha   90.00
_cell.angle_beta   90.00
_cell.angle_gamma   90.00
#
_symmetry.space_group_name_H-M   'P 1'
#
loop_
_entity.id
_entity.type
_entity.pdbx_description
1 polymer ?
#
loop_
_entity_poly.entity_id
_entity_poly.type
_entity_poly.pdbx_seq_one_letter_code
_entity_poly.pdbx_strand_id
1 'polypeptide(L)'
;MKTLPLLLAAVLLMAGLNGCNRSAAETGEAHADAAQAAHYKAGHGLQLSPSAARFIGLATAEVGTQEVGDAGSVTAIPNAALLRTVKGDFVFVANGDWYLRTPVQIGAAHGDWLEVTGGLYEGDTVVTQGANALWLAELSATNGGVGCADGH
;
A
#
# COMPACT_ATOMS: atom_id res chain seq x y z
N MET A 1 61.37 -44.73 -46.57
CA MET A 1 60.88 -45.89 -45.78
C MET A 1 59.60 -45.41 -45.09
N LYS A 2 58.42 -45.58 -45.72
CA LYS A 2 57.41 -46.66 -45.50
C LYS A 2 56.84 -46.57 -44.07
N THR A 3 55.56 -46.29 -43.72
CA THR A 3 54.17 -46.33 -44.31
C THR A 3 53.24 -45.59 -43.28
N LEU A 4 52.32 -44.65 -43.59
CA LEU A 4 50.90 -44.74 -44.08
C LEU A 4 49.94 -45.61 -43.19
N PRO A 5 48.59 -45.39 -43.10
CA PRO A 5 47.78 -44.42 -42.29
C PRO A 5 46.42 -45.04 -41.78
N LEU A 6 45.38 -44.20 -41.50
CA LEU A 6 43.91 -44.49 -41.49
C LEU A 6 43.35 -45.36 -40.33
N LEU A 7 42.29 -45.04 -39.55
CA LEU A 7 40.89 -44.75 -39.91
C LEU A 7 40.04 -44.48 -38.61
N LEU A 8 38.95 -43.70 -38.77
CA LEU A 8 37.78 -43.49 -37.88
C LEU A 8 38.04 -42.71 -36.55
N ALA A 9 37.32 -41.64 -36.20
CA ALA A 9 35.95 -41.29 -36.53
C ALA A 9 35.77 -39.75 -36.56
N ALA A 10 35.11 -39.27 -37.60
CA ALA A 10 34.30 -38.06 -37.52
C ALA A 10 33.05 -38.39 -36.68
N VAL A 11 32.70 -37.56 -35.70
CA VAL A 11 31.32 -37.38 -35.23
C VAL A 11 31.22 -36.03 -34.51
N LEU A 12 30.49 -35.15 -35.19
CA LEU A 12 29.57 -34.13 -34.71
C LEU A 12 30.05 -32.97 -33.81
N LEU A 13 30.00 -31.78 -34.45
CA LEU A 13 29.31 -30.58 -33.96
C LEU A 13 28.41 -30.81 -32.74
N MET A 14 28.75 -30.17 -31.62
CA MET A 14 27.75 -29.53 -30.76
C MET A 14 28.33 -28.17 -30.33
N ALA A 15 27.63 -27.13 -30.76
CA ALA A 15 27.71 -25.78 -30.20
C ALA A 15 27.69 -25.85 -28.66
N GLY A 16 28.51 -25.10 -27.94
CA GLY A 16 28.32 -23.67 -27.80
C GLY A 16 27.30 -23.39 -26.69
N LEU A 17 27.81 -22.95 -25.53
CA LEU A 17 27.08 -22.28 -24.44
C LEU A 17 26.13 -23.14 -23.60
N ASN A 18 26.68 -23.96 -22.70
CA ASN A 18 26.08 -24.13 -21.37
C ASN A 18 26.96 -23.42 -20.35
N GLY A 19 26.82 -22.10 -20.32
CA GLY A 19 27.17 -21.34 -19.13
C GLY A 19 26.23 -21.79 -18.02
N CYS A 20 26.67 -22.76 -17.22
CA CYS A 20 26.14 -22.89 -15.86
C CYS A 20 26.59 -21.63 -15.13
N ASN A 21 25.73 -20.61 -15.19
CA ASN A 21 25.76 -19.46 -14.31
C ASN A 21 25.72 -20.01 -12.89
N ARG A 22 26.90 -20.20 -12.31
CA ARG A 22 27.08 -20.61 -10.93
C ARG A 22 26.62 -19.41 -10.12
N SER A 23 25.35 -19.42 -9.71
CA SER A 23 24.87 -18.49 -8.70
C SER A 23 25.77 -18.67 -7.50
N ALA A 24 26.69 -17.72 -7.33
CA ALA A 24 27.41 -17.57 -6.11
C ALA A 24 26.34 -17.24 -5.05
N ALA A 25 26.06 -18.21 -4.19
CA ALA A 25 25.42 -17.95 -2.93
C ALA A 25 26.46 -17.21 -2.08
N GLU A 26 26.52 -15.91 -2.27
CA GLU A 26 27.41 -15.01 -1.54
C GLU A 26 26.71 -14.66 -0.23
N THR A 27 27.28 -15.23 0.84
CA THR A 27 27.57 -14.60 2.13
C THR A 27 26.47 -13.79 2.81
N GLY A 28 26.10 -14.25 4.00
CA GLY A 28 25.31 -13.48 4.93
C GLY A 28 26.00 -12.18 5.34
N GLU A 29 25.42 -11.08 4.87
CA GLU A 29 25.47 -9.75 5.47
C GLU A 29 24.05 -9.16 5.38
N ALA A 30 23.40 -9.06 6.55
CA ALA A 30 22.17 -8.34 6.85
C ALA A 30 21.19 -8.06 5.69
N HIS A 31 20.22 -8.96 5.49
CA HIS A 31 18.89 -8.56 5.03
C HIS A 31 18.33 -7.57 6.07
N ALA A 32 18.62 -6.29 5.90
CA ALA A 32 17.76 -5.24 6.41
C ALA A 32 16.46 -5.35 5.59
N ASP A 33 15.60 -6.24 6.07
CA ASP A 33 14.17 -6.37 5.84
C ASP A 33 13.68 -6.06 4.42
N ALA A 34 13.06 -7.06 3.78
CA ALA A 34 12.12 -6.79 2.69
C ALA A 34 10.94 -6.03 3.29
N ALA A 35 11.12 -4.74 3.53
CA ALA A 35 10.29 -3.94 4.41
C ALA A 35 8.82 -4.13 4.04
N GLN A 36 8.07 -4.74 4.96
CA GLN A 36 6.65 -4.99 4.82
C GLN A 36 5.97 -3.70 4.34
N ALA A 37 5.31 -3.75 3.18
CA ALA A 37 4.73 -2.56 2.55
C ALA A 37 3.70 -1.86 3.44
N ALA A 38 2.98 -2.65 4.25
CA ALA A 38 1.99 -2.18 5.21
C ALA A 38 2.01 -3.04 6.48
N HIS A 39 2.01 -2.40 7.64
CA HIS A 39 1.91 -3.06 8.95
C HIS A 39 0.69 -2.53 9.70
N TYR A 40 -0.19 -3.42 10.15
CA TYR A 40 -1.37 -3.04 10.92
C TYR A 40 -1.13 -3.20 12.42
N LYS A 41 -1.53 -2.21 13.21
CA LYS A 41 -1.56 -2.27 14.66
C LYS A 41 -2.90 -1.77 15.18
N ALA A 42 -3.57 -2.59 15.98
CA ALA A 42 -4.84 -2.21 16.60
C ALA A 42 -4.72 -0.88 17.37
N GLY A 43 -5.67 0.02 17.15
CA GLY A 43 -5.71 1.36 17.74
C GLY A 43 -4.74 2.39 17.13
N HIS A 44 -3.77 1.98 16.30
CA HIS A 44 -2.87 2.90 15.59
C HIS A 44 -3.17 2.96 14.08
N GLY A 45 -3.79 1.90 13.54
CA GLY A 45 -4.14 1.81 12.13
C GLY A 45 -3.05 1.13 11.30
N LEU A 46 -2.89 1.58 10.06
CA LEU A 46 -1.89 1.09 9.12
C LEU A 46 -0.67 1.98 9.11
N GLN A 47 0.50 1.40 9.30
CA GLN A 47 1.76 2.02 8.94
C GLN A 47 2.12 1.63 7.51
N LEU A 48 2.45 2.60 6.65
CA LEU A 48 2.99 2.33 5.33
C LEU A 48 4.48 2.64 5.24
N SER A 49 5.21 1.87 4.44
CA SER A 49 6.54 2.29 4.02
C SER A 49 6.44 3.48 3.07
N PRO A 50 7.45 4.35 2.98
CA PRO A 50 7.45 5.48 2.04
C PRO A 50 7.25 5.03 0.58
N SER A 51 7.83 3.90 0.20
CA SER A 51 7.65 3.32 -1.13
C SER A 51 6.21 2.89 -1.38
N ALA A 52 5.55 2.28 -0.39
CA ALA A 52 4.14 1.88 -0.50
C ALA A 52 3.21 3.10 -0.58
N ALA A 53 3.43 4.12 0.25
CA ALA A 53 2.67 5.37 0.21
C ALA A 53 2.79 6.05 -1.17
N ARG A 54 4.00 6.12 -1.73
CA ARG A 54 4.21 6.63 -3.10
C ARG A 54 3.53 5.77 -4.16
N PHE A 55 3.60 4.45 -4.03
CA PHE A 55 3.02 3.51 -5.00
C PHE A 55 1.50 3.66 -5.12
N ILE A 56 0.81 3.86 -3.99
CA ILE A 56 -0.65 4.08 -3.99
C ILE A 56 -1.03 5.54 -4.29
N GLY A 57 -0.04 6.41 -4.53
CA GLY A 57 -0.24 7.85 -4.71
C GLY A 57 -0.88 8.49 -3.49
N LEU A 58 -0.46 8.14 -2.28
CA LEU A 58 -1.07 8.68 -1.07
C LEU A 58 -0.91 10.20 -1.01
N ALA A 59 -2.01 10.90 -0.79
CA ALA A 59 -2.05 12.34 -0.58
C ALA A 59 -2.92 12.66 0.62
N THR A 60 -2.60 13.75 1.30
CA THR A 60 -3.32 14.21 2.50
C THR A 60 -3.70 15.67 2.37
N ALA A 61 -4.71 16.09 3.12
CA ALA A 61 -5.09 17.48 3.33
C ALA A 61 -5.44 17.72 4.79
N GLU A 62 -5.28 18.95 5.24
CA GLU A 62 -5.70 19.37 6.58
C GLU A 62 -7.22 19.58 6.61
N VAL A 63 -7.85 19.16 7.71
CA VAL A 63 -9.25 19.47 8.02
C VAL A 63 -9.32 20.94 8.38
N GLY A 64 -10.10 21.70 7.62
CA GLY A 64 -10.18 23.14 7.75
C GLY A 64 -11.60 23.65 7.86
N THR A 65 -11.71 24.95 8.07
CA THR A 65 -12.99 25.66 8.06
C THR A 65 -13.38 26.04 6.64
N GLN A 66 -14.65 25.80 6.28
CA GLN A 66 -15.24 26.24 5.02
C GLN A 66 -16.50 27.05 5.30
N GLU A 67 -16.71 28.08 4.49
CA GLU A 67 -17.98 28.82 4.49
C GLU A 67 -19.01 28.04 3.69
N VAL A 68 -20.12 27.66 4.33
CA VAL A 68 -21.22 26.94 3.67
C VAL A 68 -22.46 27.82 3.65
N GLY A 69 -22.69 28.48 2.52
CA GLY A 69 -23.85 29.35 2.29
C GLY A 69 -24.02 30.41 3.39
N ASP A 70 -25.27 30.64 3.82
CA ASP A 70 -25.60 31.54 4.94
C ASP A 70 -25.40 30.91 6.34
N ALA A 71 -25.03 29.62 6.41
CA ALA A 71 -24.89 28.90 7.68
C ALA A 71 -23.59 29.24 8.43
N GLY A 72 -22.64 29.91 7.76
CA GLY A 72 -21.36 30.35 8.32
C GLY A 72 -20.25 29.31 8.21
N SER A 73 -19.20 29.55 8.99
CA SER A 73 -17.97 28.75 9.09
C SER A 73 -18.23 27.37 9.70
N VAL A 74 -18.01 26.30 8.93
CA VAL A 74 -18.13 24.91 9.40
C VAL A 74 -16.84 24.13 9.19
N THR A 75 -16.59 23.13 10.04
CA THR A 75 -15.49 22.17 9.82
C THR A 75 -15.81 21.31 8.62
N ALA A 76 -14.90 21.21 7.66
CA ALA A 76 -15.12 20.47 6.43
C ALA A 76 -13.87 19.73 5.93
N ILE A 77 -14.13 18.68 5.16
CA ILE A 77 -13.10 17.89 4.46
C ILE A 77 -13.38 17.86 2.96
N PRO A 78 -12.36 17.65 2.12
CA PRO A 78 -12.57 17.36 0.71
C PRO A 78 -13.38 16.06 0.56
N ASN A 79 -14.31 16.02 -0.39
CA ASN A 79 -15.12 14.83 -0.68
C ASN A 79 -14.24 13.60 -0.95
N ALA A 80 -13.08 13.80 -1.60
CA ALA A 80 -12.11 12.75 -1.89
C ALA A 80 -11.55 12.03 -0.64
N ALA A 81 -11.66 12.63 0.55
CA ALA A 81 -11.22 11.99 1.80
C ALA A 81 -12.24 11.00 2.37
N LEU A 82 -13.50 11.09 1.96
CA LEU A 82 -14.58 10.26 2.51
C LEU A 82 -14.56 8.86 1.91
N LEU A 83 -14.47 7.86 2.78
CA LEU A 83 -14.70 6.46 2.46
C LEU A 83 -16.08 6.03 2.95
N ARG A 84 -17.01 5.79 2.02
CA ARG A 84 -18.34 5.28 2.31
C ARG A 84 -18.39 3.76 2.17
N THR A 85 -18.84 3.08 3.22
CA THR A 85 -18.99 1.62 3.23
C THR A 85 -20.34 1.21 3.81
N VAL A 86 -20.67 -0.08 3.72
CA VAL A 86 -21.86 -0.63 4.40
C VAL A 86 -21.80 -0.54 5.93
N LYS A 87 -20.61 -0.34 6.51
CA LYS A 87 -20.42 -0.19 7.96
C LYS A 87 -20.51 1.27 8.42
N GLY A 88 -20.68 2.20 7.49
CA GLY A 88 -20.72 3.64 7.73
C GLY A 88 -19.69 4.41 6.93
N ASP A 89 -19.59 5.69 7.29
CA ASP A 89 -18.71 6.69 6.69
C ASP A 89 -17.43 6.84 7.53
N PHE A 90 -16.29 6.82 6.86
CA PHE A 90 -14.97 6.83 7.49
C PHE A 90 -14.02 7.78 6.74
N VAL A 91 -12.98 8.21 7.44
CA VAL A 91 -11.77 8.79 6.83
C VAL A 91 -10.54 8.05 7.36
N PHE A 92 -9.39 8.25 6.72
CA PHE A 92 -8.11 7.89 7.32
C PHE A 92 -7.40 9.15 7.82
N VAL A 93 -7.18 9.23 9.14
CA VAL A 93 -6.41 10.30 9.78
C VAL A 93 -4.94 9.92 9.78
N ALA A 94 -4.11 10.80 9.25
CA ALA A 94 -2.66 10.63 9.16
C ALA A 94 -1.96 11.15 10.42
N ASN A 95 -1.05 10.34 10.95
CA ASN A 95 -0.20 10.63 12.10
C ASN A 95 1.22 10.17 11.77
N GLY A 96 1.96 10.98 11.02
CA GLY A 96 3.21 10.55 10.40
C GLY A 96 2.94 9.45 9.36
N ASP A 97 3.64 8.32 9.49
CA ASP A 97 3.46 7.18 8.58
C ASP A 97 2.29 6.27 8.96
N TRP A 98 1.53 6.61 10.01
CA TRP A 98 0.36 5.87 10.48
C TRP A 98 -0.94 6.48 9.98
N TYR A 99 -1.85 5.63 9.52
CA TYR A 99 -3.15 5.99 8.97
C TYR A 99 -4.24 5.23 9.73
N LEU A 100 -4.97 5.95 10.59
CA LEU A 100 -6.03 5.38 11.43
C LEU A 100 -7.39 5.60 10.77
N ARG A 101 -8.16 4.52 10.59
CA ARG A 101 -9.54 4.62 10.11
C ARG A 101 -10.44 5.15 11.22
N THR A 102 -10.98 6.35 11.01
CA THR A 102 -11.79 7.08 11.97
C THR A 102 -13.22 7.20 11.43
N PRO A 103 -14.25 6.78 12.20
CA PRO A 103 -15.65 7.01 11.82
C PRO A 103 -15.97 8.51 11.87
N VAL A 104 -16.75 8.98 10.90
CA VAL A 104 -17.14 10.39 10.81
C VAL A 104 -18.64 10.55 10.61
N GLN A 105 -19.18 11.68 11.04
CA GLN A 105 -20.53 12.11 10.71
C GLN A 105 -20.45 13.25 9.70
N ILE A 106 -21.13 13.09 8.57
CA ILE A 106 -21.14 14.06 7.47
C ILE A 106 -22.46 14.83 7.45
N GLY A 107 -22.36 16.14 7.37
CA GLY A 107 -23.47 17.08 7.25
C GLY A 107 -23.77 17.47 5.80
N ALA A 108 -23.93 18.78 5.58
CA ALA A 108 -24.17 19.32 4.25
C ALA A 108 -22.95 19.14 3.32
N ALA A 109 -23.23 19.05 2.02
CA ALA A 109 -22.21 19.09 0.98
C ALA A 109 -22.28 20.42 0.24
N HIS A 110 -21.14 21.04 -0.03
CA HIS A 110 -21.05 22.29 -0.77
C HIS A 110 -19.84 22.27 -1.71
N GLY A 111 -20.11 22.20 -3.02
CA GLY A 111 -19.06 21.99 -4.01
C GLY A 111 -18.31 20.68 -3.75
N ASP A 112 -16.99 20.78 -3.61
CA ASP A 112 -16.10 19.64 -3.35
C ASP A 112 -15.87 19.38 -1.85
N TRP A 113 -16.57 20.10 -0.97
CA TRP A 113 -16.40 20.02 0.47
C TRP A 113 -17.60 19.36 1.15
N LEU A 114 -17.30 18.59 2.19
CA LEU A 114 -18.25 17.91 3.04
C LEU A 114 -18.11 18.44 4.46
N GLU A 115 -19.21 18.96 5.03
CA GLU A 115 -19.28 19.34 6.42
C GLU A 115 -19.08 18.10 7.31
N VAL A 116 -18.26 18.26 8.35
CA VAL A 116 -18.04 17.25 9.38
C VAL A 116 -18.73 17.68 10.66
N THR A 117 -19.74 16.92 11.06
CA THR A 117 -20.52 17.17 12.29
C THR A 117 -20.02 16.33 13.48
N GLY A 118 -19.10 15.39 13.24
CA GLY A 118 -18.44 14.62 14.29
C GLY A 118 -17.33 13.70 13.78
N GLY A 119 -16.42 13.33 14.69
CA GLY A 119 -15.34 12.38 14.45
C GLY A 119 -13.99 12.99 14.08
N LEU A 120 -13.94 14.25 13.65
CA LEU A 120 -12.71 14.99 13.34
C LEU A 120 -12.71 16.36 14.02
N TYR A 121 -11.50 16.89 14.20
CA TYR A 121 -11.25 18.24 14.67
C TYR A 121 -10.47 19.05 13.62
N GLU A 122 -10.53 20.38 13.73
CA GLU A 122 -9.70 21.27 12.92
C GLU A 122 -8.21 20.99 13.16
N GLY A 123 -7.42 21.02 12.09
CA GLY A 123 -5.98 20.71 12.13
C GLY A 123 -5.65 19.21 12.04
N ASP A 124 -6.65 18.31 12.10
CA ASP A 124 -6.43 16.91 11.74
C ASP A 124 -5.96 16.81 10.29
N THR A 125 -5.10 15.85 9.98
CA THR A 125 -4.68 15.58 8.59
C THR A 125 -5.38 14.33 8.09
N VAL A 126 -6.14 14.43 7.00
CA VAL A 126 -6.88 13.31 6.41
C VAL A 126 -6.35 12.92 5.04
N VAL A 127 -6.43 11.63 4.71
CA VAL A 127 -6.04 11.09 3.41
C VAL A 127 -7.08 11.46 2.35
N THR A 128 -6.66 12.12 1.27
CA THR A 128 -7.51 12.53 0.13
C THR A 128 -7.26 11.69 -1.13
N GLN A 129 -6.15 10.95 -1.19
CA GLN A 129 -5.85 10.00 -2.26
C GLN A 129 -5.27 8.72 -1.67
N GLY A 130 -5.69 7.56 -2.17
CA GLY A 130 -5.23 6.25 -1.68
C GLY A 130 -6.04 5.65 -0.52
N ALA A 131 -7.12 6.31 -0.07
CA ALA A 131 -7.97 5.82 1.03
C ALA A 131 -8.53 4.40 0.79
N ASN A 132 -8.93 4.08 -0.45
CA ASN A 132 -9.38 2.72 -0.81
C ASN A 132 -8.27 1.67 -0.68
N ALA A 133 -7.03 2.02 -1.03
CA ALA A 133 -5.89 1.10 -0.90
C ALA A 133 -5.56 0.83 0.57
N LEU A 134 -5.61 1.87 1.42
CA LEU A 134 -5.51 1.72 2.86
C LEU A 134 -6.61 0.80 3.40
N TRP A 135 -7.86 1.02 3.00
CA TRP A 135 -8.97 0.17 3.46
C TRP A 135 -8.81 -1.30 3.08
N LEU A 136 -8.40 -1.58 1.83
CA LEU A 136 -8.15 -2.96 1.39
C LEU A 136 -6.98 -3.61 2.15
N ALA A 137 -5.91 -2.85 2.41
CA ALA A 137 -4.78 -3.33 3.21
C ALA A 137 -5.21 -3.64 4.65
N GLU A 138 -6.04 -2.79 5.27
CA GLU A 138 -6.58 -3.00 6.61
C GLU A 138 -7.48 -4.23 6.64
N LEU A 139 -8.34 -4.38 5.63
CA LEU A 139 -9.24 -5.52 5.51
C LEU A 139 -8.46 -6.83 5.35
N SER A 140 -7.41 -6.83 4.54
CA SER A 140 -6.51 -7.98 4.40
C SER A 140 -5.82 -8.32 5.72
N ALA A 141 -5.32 -7.31 6.45
CA ALA A 141 -4.65 -7.51 7.73
C ALA A 141 -5.58 -8.00 8.85
N THR A 142 -6.85 -7.56 8.85
CA THR A 142 -7.81 -7.87 9.92
C THR A 142 -8.68 -9.09 9.63
N ASN A 143 -8.97 -9.36 8.36
CA ASN A 143 -9.92 -10.40 7.95
C ASN A 143 -9.35 -11.41 6.93
N GLY A 144 -8.14 -11.22 6.40
CA GLY A 144 -7.60 -12.01 5.29
C GLY A 144 -6.96 -13.35 5.67
N GLY A 145 -6.91 -13.72 6.97
CA GLY A 145 -6.04 -14.80 7.47
C GLY A 145 -6.70 -16.08 7.99
N VAL A 146 -8.02 -16.27 7.87
CA VAL A 146 -8.71 -17.41 8.53
C VAL A 146 -9.12 -18.56 7.60
N GLY A 147 -8.87 -18.48 6.30
CA GLY A 147 -9.54 -19.38 5.34
C GLY A 147 -8.77 -20.54 4.73
N CYS A 148 -7.43 -20.47 4.66
CA CYS A 148 -6.67 -21.43 3.83
C CYS A 148 -5.26 -21.82 4.34
N ALA A 149 -4.81 -21.26 5.48
CA ALA A 149 -3.43 -21.47 5.96
C ALA A 149 -3.31 -22.58 7.01
N ASP A 150 -4.43 -23.08 7.52
CA ASP A 150 -4.54 -24.03 8.63
C ASP A 150 -4.94 -25.44 8.17
N GLY A 151 -4.61 -25.80 6.91
CA GLY A 151 -4.90 -27.10 6.30
C GLY A 151 -4.79 -28.27 7.28
N HIS A 152 -5.96 -28.75 7.72
CA HIS A 152 -6.17 -29.98 8.47
C HIS A 152 -6.80 -31.02 7.54
#